data_AF-A0A9N9QYP8-F1
#
_entry.id   AF-A0A9N9QYP8-F1
#
_cell.length_a   1.000
_cell.length_b   1.000
_cell.length_c   1.000
_cell.angle_alpha   90.00
_cell.angle_beta   90.00
_cell.angle_gamma   90.00
#
_symmetry.space_group_name_H-M   'P 1'
#
loop_
_entity.id
_entity.type
_entity.pdbx_description
1 polymer ?
#
loop_
_entity_poly.entity_id
_entity_poly.type
_entity_poly.pdbx_seq_one_letter_code
_entity_poly.pdbx_strand_id
1 'polypeptide(L)'
;MASRKSFLFYLAAILVILSTLTHEAEARRRILRGRRVMTRTYYRGLAIPAWAISLIAGIGMLLVGGILYVVMRKLVLSSETGTLNTYQPAMQNDQV
;
A
#
# COMPACT_ATOMS: atom_id res chain seq x y z
N MET A 1 -12.07 4.45 21.62
CA MET A 1 -11.75 4.28 20.17
C MET A 1 -10.64 3.27 19.88
N ALA A 2 -9.82 2.83 20.84
CA ALA A 2 -8.75 1.84 20.61
C ALA A 2 -9.27 0.41 20.35
N SER A 3 -10.32 -0.03 21.04
CA SER A 3 -10.90 -1.38 20.90
C SER A 3 -11.39 -1.73 19.49
N ARG A 4 -11.99 -0.76 18.75
CA ARG A 4 -12.48 -1.00 17.39
C ARG A 4 -11.36 -1.24 16.39
N LYS A 5 -10.19 -0.61 16.55
CA LYS A 5 -9.03 -0.82 15.68
C LYS A 5 -8.46 -2.23 15.83
N SER A 6 -8.37 -2.71 17.07
CA SER A 6 -7.99 -4.10 17.36
C SER A 6 -9.00 -5.09 16.78
N PHE A 7 -10.30 -4.82 16.93
CA PHE A 7 -11.34 -5.67 16.36
C PHE A 7 -11.25 -5.77 14.82
N LEU A 8 -11.11 -4.64 14.12
CA LEU A 8 -10.96 -4.63 12.66
C LEU A 8 -9.70 -5.37 12.20
N PHE A 9 -8.60 -5.27 12.96
CA PHE A 9 -7.37 -6.00 12.69
C PHE A 9 -7.58 -7.52 12.82
N TYR A 10 -8.18 -7.98 13.91
CA TYR A 10 -8.48 -9.40 14.10
C TYR A 10 -9.48 -9.92 13.07
N LEU A 11 -10.49 -9.13 12.71
CA LEU A 11 -11.46 -9.47 11.66
C LEU A 11 -10.76 -9.60 10.29
N ALA A 12 -9.89 -8.65 9.94
CA ALA A 12 -9.11 -8.74 8.71
C ALA A 12 -8.19 -9.97 8.69
N ALA A 13 -7.52 -10.27 9.81
CA ALA A 13 -6.70 -11.48 9.94
C ALA A 13 -7.53 -12.76 9.77
N ILE A 14 -8.72 -12.82 10.38
CA ILE A 14 -9.67 -13.95 10.22
C ILE A 14 -10.11 -14.08 8.77
N LEU A 15 -10.43 -12.98 8.07
CA LEU A 15 -10.79 -13.00 6.65
C LEU A 15 -9.64 -13.47 5.76
N VAL A 16 -8.39 -13.10 6.07
CA VAL A 16 -7.21 -13.65 5.37
C VAL A 16 -7.13 -15.16 5.55
N ILE A 17 -7.27 -15.64 6.79
CA ILE A 17 -7.21 -17.07 7.12
C ILE A 17 -8.36 -17.84 6.44
N LEU A 18 -9.59 -17.32 6.47
CA LEU A 18 -10.72 -17.93 5.77
C LEU A 18 -10.49 -17.97 4.25
N SER A 19 -9.96 -16.88 3.68
CA SER A 19 -9.72 -16.79 2.24
C SER A 19 -8.68 -17.79 1.74
N THR A 20 -7.66 -18.12 2.55
CA THR A 20 -6.67 -19.14 2.17
C THR A 20 -7.24 -20.56 2.27
N LEU A 21 -8.18 -20.78 3.19
CA LEU A 21 -8.84 -22.08 3.39
C LEU A 21 -9.93 -22.38 2.35
N THR A 22 -10.49 -21.36 1.67
CA THR A 22 -11.58 -21.53 0.68
C THR A 22 -11.14 -21.81 -0.75
N HIS A 23 -9.85 -22.07 -1.01
CA HIS A 23 -9.29 -22.26 -2.36
C HIS A 23 -9.92 -23.42 -3.17
N GLU A 24 -10.56 -24.39 -2.50
CA GLU A 24 -10.90 -25.71 -3.07
C GLU A 24 -12.42 -25.97 -3.24
N ALA A 25 -13.29 -25.03 -2.87
CA ALA A 25 -14.75 -25.27 -2.92
C ALA A 25 -15.28 -25.51 -4.36
N GLU A 26 -14.57 -25.04 -5.38
CA GLU A 26 -14.93 -25.25 -6.80
C GLU A 26 -14.49 -26.61 -7.34
N ALA A 27 -13.40 -27.21 -6.84
CA ALA A 27 -12.92 -28.51 -7.31
C ALA A 27 -13.87 -29.66 -6.93
N ARG A 28 -14.51 -29.54 -5.74
CA ARG A 28 -15.46 -30.53 -5.22
C ARG A 28 -16.71 -30.69 -6.09
N ARG A 29 -17.18 -29.63 -6.76
CA ARG A 29 -18.38 -29.67 -7.60
C ARG A 29 -18.16 -30.38 -8.95
N ARG A 30 -16.91 -30.59 -9.36
CA ARG A 30 -16.56 -31.30 -10.61
C ARG A 30 -16.27 -32.80 -10.39
N ILE A 31 -15.74 -33.19 -9.23
CA ILE A 31 -15.40 -34.59 -8.94
C ILE A 31 -16.66 -35.48 -8.78
N LEU A 32 -17.76 -34.94 -8.25
CA LEU A 32 -18.99 -35.70 -8.00
C LEU A 32 -19.89 -35.94 -9.24
N ARG A 33 -19.49 -35.51 -10.45
CA ARG A 33 -20.29 -35.67 -11.68
C ARG A 33 -19.83 -36.80 -12.62
N GLY A 34 -19.03 -37.74 -12.13
CA GLY A 34 -18.94 -39.08 -12.72
C GLY A 34 -18.66 -39.13 -14.23
N ARG A 35 -17.74 -38.29 -14.74
CA ARG A 35 -17.26 -38.38 -16.12
C ARG A 35 -15.73 -38.33 -16.10
N ARG A 36 -15.14 -39.52 -16.25
CA ARG A 36 -13.75 -39.83 -16.63
C ARG A 36 -12.71 -38.81 -16.10
N VAL A 37 -12.05 -39.21 -15.02
CA VAL A 37 -10.92 -38.54 -14.36
C VAL A 37 -10.04 -37.81 -15.37
N MET A 38 -10.23 -36.50 -15.47
CA MET A 38 -9.27 -35.64 -16.15
C MET A 38 -8.18 -35.38 -15.12
N THR A 39 -7.09 -36.14 -15.20
CA THR A 39 -5.85 -35.90 -14.44
C THR A 39 -5.16 -34.64 -14.97
N ARG A 40 -5.84 -33.49 -14.87
CA ARG A 40 -5.23 -32.19 -15.10
C ARG A 40 -4.59 -31.80 -13.78
N THR A 41 -3.27 -31.74 -13.75
CA THR A 41 -2.55 -31.07 -12.67
C THR A 41 -2.98 -29.60 -12.69
N TYR A 42 -3.95 -29.27 -11.85
CA TYR A 42 -4.34 -27.88 -11.66
C TYR A 42 -3.18 -27.20 -10.94
N TYR A 43 -2.52 -26.28 -11.63
CA TYR A 43 -1.57 -25.39 -11.00
C TYR A 43 -2.26 -24.73 -9.83
N ARG A 44 -1.71 -24.92 -8.63
CA ARG A 44 -2.23 -24.27 -7.43
C ARG A 44 -2.08 -22.76 -7.65
N GLY A 45 -3.19 -22.04 -7.53
CA GLY A 45 -3.17 -20.58 -7.56
C GLY A 45 -2.31 -20.04 -6.43
N LEU A 46 -1.93 -18.76 -6.53
CA LEU A 46 -1.21 -18.06 -5.47
C LEU A 46 -1.94 -18.24 -4.12
N ALA A 47 -1.17 -18.58 -3.08
CA ALA A 47 -1.70 -18.73 -1.72
C ALA A 47 -2.19 -17.39 -1.14
N ILE A 48 -1.76 -16.27 -1.74
CA ILE A 48 -2.14 -14.93 -1.34
C ILE A 48 -3.45 -14.56 -2.03
N PRO A 49 -4.48 -14.09 -1.30
CA PRO A 49 -5.73 -13.69 -1.91
C PRO A 49 -5.55 -12.44 -2.78
N ALA A 50 -6.32 -12.34 -3.86
CA ALA A 50 -6.16 -11.28 -4.86
C ALA A 50 -6.26 -9.85 -4.29
N TRP A 51 -7.13 -9.64 -3.30
CA TRP A 51 -7.30 -8.34 -2.64
C TRP A 51 -6.08 -7.94 -1.80
N ALA A 52 -5.31 -8.90 -1.26
CA ALA A 52 -4.10 -8.58 -0.51
C ALA A 52 -2.98 -8.12 -1.44
N ILE A 53 -2.91 -8.67 -2.66
CA ILE A 53 -1.96 -8.25 -3.69
C ILE A 53 -2.19 -6.79 -4.08
N SER A 54 -3.45 -6.41 -4.32
CA SER A 54 -3.79 -5.02 -4.66
C SER A 54 -3.53 -4.05 -3.50
N LEU A 55 -3.75 -4.48 -2.25
CA LEU A 55 -3.46 -3.68 -1.06
C LEU A 55 -1.95 -3.44 -0.91
N ILE A 56 -1.12 -4.49 -1.03
CA ILE A 56 0.34 -4.39 -0.96
C ILE A 56 0.88 -3.49 -2.08
N ALA A 57 0.37 -3.66 -3.31
CA ALA A 57 0.73 -2.80 -4.44
C ALA A 57 0.38 -1.33 -4.19
N GLY A 58 -0.81 -1.06 -3.62
CA GLY A 58 -1.25 0.28 -3.23
C GLY A 58 -0.34 0.93 -2.19
N ILE A 59 0.00 0.19 -1.12
CA ILE A 59 0.96 0.67 -0.10
C ILE A 59 2.33 0.93 -0.73
N GLY A 60 2.79 0.05 -1.62
CA GLY A 60 4.04 0.23 -2.36
C GLY A 60 4.07 1.54 -3.15
N MET A 61 2.99 1.85 -3.89
CA MET A 61 2.88 3.11 -4.63
C MET A 61 2.91 4.34 -3.72
N LEU A 62 2.25 4.28 -2.56
CA LEU A 62 2.29 5.38 -1.58
C LEU A 62 3.69 5.60 -1.01
N LEU A 63 4.41 4.52 -0.69
CA LEU A 63 5.79 4.61 -0.19
C LEU A 63 6.72 5.21 -1.26
N VAL A 64 6.62 4.75 -2.50
CA VAL A 64 7.42 5.28 -3.62
C VAL A 64 7.13 6.78 -3.82
N GLY A 65 5.85 7.18 -3.82
CA GLY A 65 5.47 8.59 -3.94
C GLY A 65 5.99 9.44 -2.77
N GLY A 66 5.93 8.92 -1.54
CA GLY A 66 6.45 9.60 -0.36
C GLY A 66 7.98 9.78 -0.40
N ILE A 67 8.71 8.75 -0.82
CA ILE A 67 10.16 8.82 -1.01
C ILE A 67 10.51 9.86 -2.07
N LEU A 68 9.82 9.83 -3.22
CA LEU A 68 10.03 10.78 -4.31
C LEU A 68 9.81 12.23 -3.84
N TYR A 69 8.76 12.47 -3.05
CA TYR A 69 8.50 13.80 -2.47
C TYR A 69 9.63 14.26 -1.54
N VAL A 70 10.14 13.38 -0.67
CA VAL A 70 11.25 13.71 0.23
C VAL A 70 12.51 14.07 -0.57
N VAL A 71 12.81 13.32 -1.63
CA VAL A 71 13.93 13.60 -2.53
C VAL A 71 13.75 14.97 -3.20
N MET A 72 12.58 15.24 -3.76
CA MET A 72 12.26 16.54 -4.37
C MET A 72 12.41 17.69 -3.34
N ARG A 73 11.89 17.51 -2.13
CA ARG A 73 12.00 18.51 -1.06
C ARG A 73 13.45 18.82 -0.69
N LYS A 74 14.30 17.81 -0.63
CA LYS A 74 15.73 18.00 -0.30
C LYS A 74 16.52 18.63 -1.44
N LEU A 75 16.23 18.29 -2.70
CA LEU A 75 17.02 18.76 -3.84
C LEU A 75 16.56 20.13 -4.37
N VAL A 76 15.25 20.38 -4.40
CA VAL A 76 14.68 21.57 -5.05
C VAL A 76 14.28 22.63 -4.01
N LEU A 77 13.55 22.23 -2.97
CA LEU A 77 13.01 23.22 -2.01
C LEU A 77 13.99 23.64 -0.92
N SER A 78 14.98 22.79 -0.61
CA SER A 78 15.98 23.10 0.42
C SER A 78 17.13 23.97 -0.10
N SER A 79 17.30 24.11 -1.42
CA SER A 79 18.31 25.00 -2.01
C SER A 79 17.91 26.48 -1.93
N GLU A 80 16.61 26.80 -1.89
CA GLU A 80 16.11 28.18 -1.81
C GLU A 80 15.87 28.70 -0.39
N THR A 81 15.91 27.83 0.62
CA THR A 81 15.59 28.19 2.03
C THR A 81 16.82 28.45 2.90
N GLY A 82 17.97 28.77 2.29
CA GLY A 82 19.11 29.34 3.00
C GLY A 82 18.80 30.76 3.48
N THR A 83 18.23 30.89 4.68
CA THR A 83 18.24 32.10 5.55
C THR A 83 18.18 33.46 4.84
N LEU A 84 17.28 33.62 3.87
CA LEU A 84 17.10 34.92 3.23
C LEU A 84 16.18 35.73 4.13
N ASN A 85 16.78 36.38 5.13
CA ASN A 85 16.16 37.50 5.83
C ASN A 85 15.84 38.56 4.77
N THR A 86 14.64 38.49 4.18
CA THR A 86 14.14 39.38 3.11
C THR A 86 13.84 40.80 3.63
N TYR A 87 14.45 41.19 4.75
CA TYR A 87 14.39 42.54 5.23
C TYR A 87 15.70 43.23 4.90
N GLN A 88 15.70 43.97 3.80
CA GLN A 88 16.77 44.89 3.46
C GLN A 88 16.26 46.30 3.77
N PRO A 89 16.65 46.91 4.90
CA PRO A 89 16.22 48.26 5.23
C PRO A 89 16.73 49.25 4.18
N ALA A 90 15.90 50.23 3.84
CA ALA A 90 16.28 51.30 2.91
C ALA A 90 17.41 52.13 3.51
N MET A 91 18.42 52.48 2.71
CA MET A 91 19.49 53.38 3.13
C MET A 91 18.90 54.77 3.39
N GLN A 92 18.82 55.17 4.66
CA GLN A 92 18.44 56.51 5.07
C GLN A 92 19.67 57.40 4.94
N ASN A 93 19.66 58.31 3.95
CA ASN A 93 20.66 59.35 3.85
C ASN A 93 20.34 60.41 4.90
N ASP A 94 21.04 60.33 6.04
CA ASP A 94 21.01 61.35 7.08
C ASP A 94 21.78 62.59 6.60
N GLN A 95 21.13 63.44 5.81
CA GLN A 95 21.59 64.80 5.52
C GLN A 95 20.48 65.80 5.92
N VAL A 96 20.54 66.26 7.16
CA VAL A 96 19.93 67.50 7.65
C VAL A 96 20.94 68.20 8.53
#